data_AF-A0A7X0AAW7-F1
#
_entry.id   AF-A0A7X0AAW7-F1
#
_cell.length_a   1.000
_cell.length_b   1.000
_cell.length_c   1.000
_cell.angle_alpha   90.00
_cell.angle_beta   90.00
_cell.angle_gamma   90.00
#
_symmetry.space_group_name_H-M   'P 1'
#
loop_
_entity.id
_entity.type
_entity.pdbx_description
1 polymer ?
#
loop_
_entity_poly.entity_id
_entity_poly.type
_entity_poly.pdbx_seq_one_letter_code
_entity_poly.pdbx_strand_id
1 'polypeptide(L)'
;MQKPVGLITDNPELLLYLDGKLHITILGGIKLTGFDRLKVTLKLVNTDDKQNVFRHNLDLYNSIQTEQLIEKSADALNTGTREISTAITGLTTALEQYRSERLEAMKPKQPEKKQLTEAERKAAIAYLKSPDLLGRTKQAIGQSGIVGEETNALIAYLIYTSRTRETPLHLLCLGASGTGKTWLQEKVGELIPEEDKLEITTLSVNAFYYFGKDELKYKLLLLEDMDGAEDVLYPIRELQSKRKISKTVTLKDSKGNPKTITLQVEGPVCISGCTTREQMYEDNANRCILLYMDNSPEQDVKIMDYQRKMSAGLIDKYEEKKVREALKNVQRMLKPISVKNPYAPYLQLPEAVFKPRRTMLLLLLFTETITYYHQYQRELKTDEDTGEQYIETTIEDIQAAFALLETTLLKKSDELNDACRDFFEKLKTYLKEKDTDNFYSKEVRSAMRLTPSSIGRYLYELERMGYIKIAKGSRYKGFEYKIQSWNDLENLANDAQSMVKSILENIKLVTRIPPVTQSLNGLHKMQKISGERPVTHE
;
A
#
# COMPACT_ATOMS: atom_id res chain seq x y z
N MET A 1 -2.70 31.82 -51.27
CA MET A 1 -1.95 31.28 -50.12
C MET A 1 -2.82 31.42 -48.88
N GLN A 2 -3.35 30.32 -48.35
CA GLN A 2 -4.07 30.33 -47.07
C GLN A 2 -3.07 30.72 -45.97
N LYS A 3 -3.35 31.81 -45.25
CA LYS A 3 -2.54 32.25 -44.12
C LYS A 3 -2.71 31.28 -42.95
N PRO A 4 -1.68 31.04 -42.12
CA PRO A 4 -1.78 30.11 -41.00
C PRO A 4 -2.84 30.62 -40.01
N VAL A 5 -3.84 29.79 -39.74
CA VAL A 5 -4.80 29.96 -38.65
C VAL A 5 -4.42 28.94 -37.60
N GLY A 6 -4.10 29.37 -36.38
CA GLY A 6 -3.77 28.42 -35.31
C GLY A 6 -3.06 29.03 -34.11
N LEU A 7 -3.08 28.26 -33.01
CA LEU A 7 -2.39 28.57 -31.77
C LEU A 7 -1.00 27.90 -31.77
N ILE A 8 0.04 28.70 -31.58
CA ILE A 8 1.42 28.28 -31.41
C ILE A 8 1.69 28.16 -29.91
N THR A 9 2.18 26.99 -29.49
CA THR A 9 2.28 26.58 -28.08
C THR A 9 3.70 26.25 -27.63
N ASP A 10 4.72 26.71 -28.39
CA ASP A 10 6.14 26.41 -28.14
C ASP A 10 6.61 26.88 -26.76
N ASN A 11 6.07 28.00 -26.29
CA ASN A 11 6.31 28.53 -24.96
C ASN A 11 4.99 28.58 -24.15
N PRO A 12 4.84 27.80 -23.06
CA PRO A 12 3.63 27.77 -22.24
C PRO A 12 3.26 29.14 -21.62
N GLU A 13 4.25 30.00 -21.40
CA GLU A 13 4.08 31.34 -20.83
C GLU A 13 3.78 32.41 -21.90
N LEU A 14 3.93 32.06 -23.18
CA LEU A 14 3.75 32.95 -24.33
C LEU A 14 3.07 32.19 -25.47
N LEU A 15 1.75 32.09 -25.41
CA LEU A 15 0.96 31.49 -26.49
C LEU A 15 0.71 32.52 -27.59
N LEU A 16 0.77 32.11 -28.85
CA LEU A 16 0.57 33.02 -29.99
C LEU A 16 -0.52 32.47 -30.90
N TYR A 17 -1.63 33.20 -31.03
CA TYR A 17 -2.71 32.87 -31.94
C TYR A 17 -2.61 33.73 -33.20
N LEU A 18 -2.57 33.07 -34.35
CA LEU A 18 -2.51 33.70 -35.67
C LEU A 18 -3.87 33.56 -36.35
N ASP A 19 -4.44 34.68 -36.77
CA ASP A 19 -5.65 34.71 -37.59
C ASP A 19 -5.49 35.73 -38.74
N GLY A 20 -4.93 35.25 -39.85
CA GLY A 20 -4.71 36.06 -41.04
C GLY A 20 -3.71 37.20 -40.82
N LYS A 21 -4.21 38.43 -40.63
CA LYS A 21 -3.41 39.63 -40.35
C LYS A 21 -3.41 40.00 -38.87
N LEU A 22 -4.27 39.39 -38.07
CA LEU A 22 -4.38 39.67 -36.66
C LEU A 22 -3.56 38.64 -35.87
N HIS A 23 -2.58 39.12 -35.13
CA HIS A 23 -1.75 38.30 -34.25
C HIS A 23 -2.11 38.62 -32.80
N ILE A 24 -2.47 37.60 -32.03
CA ILE A 24 -2.87 37.74 -30.63
C ILE A 24 -1.89 36.95 -29.76
N THR A 25 -1.11 37.64 -28.94
CA THR A 25 -0.21 37.02 -27.97
C THR A 25 -0.87 36.97 -26.60
N ILE A 26 -0.81 35.81 -25.94
CA ILE A 26 -1.26 35.60 -24.57
C ILE A 26 -0.02 35.65 -23.67
N LEU A 27 0.02 36.64 -22.79
CA LEU A 27 1.14 36.89 -21.88
C LEU A 27 0.90 36.19 -20.53
N GLY A 28 1.84 35.35 -20.09
CA GLY A 28 1.76 34.62 -18.81
C GLY A 28 0.93 33.33 -18.86
N GLY A 29 0.72 32.79 -20.06
CA GLY A 29 -0.04 31.55 -20.27
C GLY A 29 -1.50 31.61 -19.82
N ILE A 30 -2.07 30.43 -19.56
CA ILE A 30 -3.43 30.28 -19.00
C ILE A 30 -3.42 29.35 -17.79
N LYS A 31 -4.34 29.59 -16.85
CA LYS A 31 -4.54 28.68 -15.73
C LYS A 31 -5.22 27.40 -16.19
N LEU A 32 -4.61 26.24 -15.90
CA LEU A 32 -5.16 24.93 -16.28
C LEU A 32 -6.32 24.49 -15.38
N THR A 33 -6.44 25.04 -14.17
CA THR A 33 -7.48 24.70 -13.17
C THR A 33 -8.52 25.81 -13.03
N GLY A 34 -9.78 25.44 -12.73
CA GLY A 34 -10.92 26.37 -12.68
C GLY A 34 -11.59 26.53 -14.04
N PHE A 35 -12.60 25.71 -14.34
CA PHE A 35 -13.32 25.68 -15.63
C PHE A 35 -14.35 26.78 -15.79
N ASP A 36 -14.60 27.56 -14.74
CA ASP A 36 -15.57 28.64 -14.73
C ASP A 36 -15.03 29.96 -15.28
N ARG A 37 -13.72 30.07 -15.54
CA ARG A 37 -13.05 31.32 -15.96
C ARG A 37 -11.89 31.06 -16.91
N LEU A 38 -11.68 31.98 -17.84
CA LEU A 38 -10.54 32.00 -18.75
C LEU A 38 -9.87 33.38 -18.74
N LYS A 39 -9.20 33.69 -17.63
CA LYS A 39 -8.47 34.95 -17.46
C LYS A 39 -7.18 34.94 -18.27
N VAL A 40 -7.02 35.96 -19.10
CA VAL A 40 -5.90 36.11 -20.02
C VAL A 40 -5.45 37.56 -20.10
N THR A 41 -4.16 37.76 -20.36
CA THR A 41 -3.62 39.06 -20.77
C THR A 41 -3.27 38.99 -22.25
N LEU A 42 -4.02 39.71 -23.09
CA LEU A 42 -3.88 39.69 -24.53
C LEU A 42 -3.08 40.89 -25.03
N LYS A 43 -2.26 40.65 -26.05
CA LYS A 43 -1.60 41.67 -26.88
C LYS A 43 -1.99 41.42 -28.34
N LEU A 44 -2.78 42.32 -28.91
CA LEU A 44 -3.26 42.24 -30.29
C LEU A 44 -2.44 43.17 -31.18
N VAL A 45 -2.05 42.69 -32.36
CA VAL A 45 -1.29 43.44 -33.36
C VAL A 45 -1.85 43.10 -34.74
N ASN A 46 -2.08 44.12 -35.56
CA ASN A 46 -2.35 43.94 -36.99
C ASN A 46 -1.01 43.92 -37.75
N THR A 47 -0.77 42.93 -38.59
CA THR A 47 0.50 42.79 -39.33
C THR A 47 0.73 43.90 -40.35
N ASP A 48 -0.34 44.53 -40.84
CA ASP A 48 -0.27 45.63 -41.79
C ASP A 48 0.19 46.94 -41.12
N ASP A 49 -0.08 47.08 -39.82
CA ASP A 49 0.34 48.21 -39.00
C ASP A 49 0.89 47.73 -37.65
N LYS A 50 2.19 47.44 -37.65
CA LYS A 50 2.89 46.93 -36.47
C LYS A 50 3.11 47.98 -35.37
N GLN A 51 2.79 49.26 -35.61
CA GLN A 51 2.96 50.31 -34.61
C GLN A 51 1.78 50.35 -33.63
N ASN A 52 0.60 49.97 -34.08
CA ASN A 52 -0.61 49.92 -33.26
C ASN A 52 -0.72 48.58 -32.53
N VAL A 53 -0.58 48.63 -31.20
CA VAL A 53 -0.63 47.47 -30.32
C VAL A 53 -1.69 47.71 -29.25
N PHE A 54 -2.68 46.82 -29.20
CA PHE A 54 -3.70 46.86 -28.16
C PHE A 54 -3.40 45.81 -27.08
N ARG A 55 -3.45 46.19 -25.80
CA ARG A 55 -3.22 45.28 -24.67
C ARG A 55 -4.37 45.34 -23.68
N HIS A 56 -4.85 44.19 -23.25
CA HIS A 56 -5.91 44.13 -22.25
C HIS A 56 -5.89 42.84 -21.43
N ASN A 57 -6.30 42.94 -20.17
CA ASN A 57 -6.50 41.79 -19.29
C ASN A 57 -8.00 41.62 -19.06
N LEU A 58 -8.52 40.43 -19.33
CA LEU A 58 -9.92 40.11 -19.21
C LEU A 58 -10.15 38.62 -18.93
N ASP A 59 -11.39 38.28 -18.64
CA ASP A 59 -11.92 36.93 -18.68
C ASP A 59 -12.65 36.69 -20.00
N LEU A 60 -12.13 35.78 -20.84
CA LEU A 60 -12.73 35.47 -22.14
C LEU A 60 -14.13 34.83 -22.04
N TYR A 61 -14.51 34.31 -20.87
CA TYR A 61 -15.86 33.80 -20.62
C TYR A 61 -16.85 34.87 -20.16
N ASN A 62 -16.39 36.10 -19.92
CA ASN A 62 -17.26 37.21 -19.59
C ASN A 62 -17.65 37.98 -20.86
N SER A 63 -18.91 37.84 -21.28
CA SER A 63 -19.43 38.44 -22.52
C SER A 63 -19.30 39.97 -22.56
N ILE A 64 -19.52 40.64 -21.42
CA ILE A 64 -19.42 42.11 -21.34
C ILE A 64 -17.97 42.55 -21.56
N GLN A 65 -17.01 41.85 -20.96
CA GLN A 65 -15.59 42.18 -21.12
C GLN A 65 -15.09 41.86 -22.53
N THR A 66 -15.57 40.77 -23.14
CA THR A 66 -15.16 40.41 -24.50
C THR A 66 -15.81 41.30 -25.56
N GLU A 67 -17.05 41.77 -25.37
CA GLU A 67 -17.65 42.81 -26.22
C GLU A 67 -16.86 44.12 -26.16
N GLN A 68 -16.52 44.60 -24.95
CA GLN A 68 -15.68 45.79 -24.78
C GLN A 68 -14.28 45.63 -25.36
N LEU A 69 -13.70 44.42 -25.28
CA LEU A 69 -12.43 44.11 -25.93
C LEU A 69 -12.55 44.25 -27.44
N ILE A 70 -13.59 43.65 -28.04
CA ILE A 70 -13.81 43.64 -29.49
C ILE A 70 -13.98 45.07 -30.01
N GLU A 71 -14.82 45.88 -29.38
CA GLU A 71 -15.05 47.28 -29.78
C GLU A 71 -13.76 48.10 -29.67
N LYS A 72 -13.12 48.11 -28.51
CA LYS A 72 -11.93 48.96 -28.27
C LYS A 72 -10.73 48.54 -29.11
N SER A 73 -10.57 47.25 -29.37
CA SER A 73 -9.48 46.76 -30.22
C SER A 73 -9.76 46.95 -31.70
N ALA A 74 -11.02 46.95 -32.13
CA ALA A 74 -11.41 47.31 -33.50
C ALA A 74 -11.02 48.75 -33.82
N ASP A 75 -11.37 49.67 -32.92
CA ASP A 75 -11.03 51.08 -33.03
C ASP A 75 -9.50 51.29 -32.99
N ALA A 76 -8.81 50.68 -32.02
CA ALA A 76 -7.37 50.88 -31.84
C ALA A 76 -6.51 50.27 -32.97
N LEU A 77 -6.98 49.21 -33.63
CA LEU A 77 -6.25 48.50 -34.68
C LEU A 77 -6.78 48.80 -36.09
N ASN A 78 -7.74 49.74 -36.23
CA ASN A 78 -8.42 50.06 -37.48
C ASN A 78 -8.90 48.81 -38.24
N THR A 79 -9.47 47.85 -37.50
CA THR A 79 -9.86 46.52 -38.01
C THR A 79 -11.35 46.32 -37.76
N GLY A 80 -12.05 45.60 -38.64
CA GLY A 80 -13.48 45.40 -38.51
C GLY A 80 -13.87 44.63 -37.24
N THR A 81 -14.89 45.08 -36.53
CA THR A 81 -15.45 44.44 -35.32
C THR A 81 -15.77 42.96 -35.54
N ARG A 82 -16.29 42.61 -36.73
CA ARG A 82 -16.60 41.23 -37.12
C ARG A 82 -15.34 40.35 -37.24
N GLU A 83 -14.24 40.90 -37.74
CA GLU A 83 -12.98 40.18 -37.90
C GLU A 83 -12.38 39.87 -36.52
N ILE A 84 -12.34 40.86 -35.63
CA ILE A 84 -11.86 40.67 -34.25
C ILE A 84 -12.77 39.72 -33.48
N SER A 85 -14.08 39.83 -33.62
CA SER A 85 -15.03 38.90 -32.98
C SER A 85 -14.79 37.45 -33.39
N THR A 86 -14.54 37.22 -34.69
CA THR A 86 -14.21 35.89 -35.22
C THR A 86 -12.89 35.38 -34.66
N ALA A 87 -11.86 36.23 -34.61
CA ALA A 87 -10.55 35.89 -34.08
C ALA A 87 -10.59 35.58 -32.58
N ILE A 88 -11.32 36.36 -31.78
CA ILE A 88 -11.47 36.13 -30.34
C ILE A 88 -12.25 34.84 -30.05
N THR A 89 -13.26 34.53 -30.87
CA THR A 89 -14.00 33.26 -30.76
C THR A 89 -13.07 32.08 -31.06
N GLY A 90 -12.32 32.14 -32.17
CA GLY A 90 -11.36 31.09 -32.55
C GLY A 90 -10.23 30.93 -31.53
N LEU A 91 -9.71 32.03 -30.98
CA LEU A 91 -8.74 32.02 -29.89
C LEU A 91 -9.30 31.30 -28.66
N THR A 92 -10.53 31.60 -28.27
CA THR A 92 -11.16 30.99 -27.09
C THR A 92 -11.25 29.48 -27.25
N THR A 93 -11.73 29.00 -28.41
CA THR A 93 -11.77 27.56 -28.72
C THR A 93 -10.37 26.93 -28.72
N ALA A 94 -9.36 27.61 -29.29
CA ALA A 94 -8.00 27.09 -29.33
C ALA A 94 -7.37 27.00 -27.92
N LEU A 95 -7.64 27.97 -27.05
CA LEU A 95 -7.19 27.96 -25.66
C LEU A 95 -7.89 26.86 -24.85
N GLU A 96 -9.18 26.61 -25.08
CA GLU A 96 -9.91 25.50 -24.47
C GLU A 96 -9.33 24.14 -24.85
N GLN A 97 -9.05 23.95 -26.14
CA GLN A 97 -8.40 22.74 -26.64
C GLN A 97 -7.01 22.56 -26.04
N TYR A 98 -6.17 23.60 -26.08
CA TYR A 98 -4.85 23.59 -25.45
C TYR A 98 -4.90 23.23 -23.96
N ARG A 99 -5.88 23.79 -23.23
CA ARG A 99 -6.09 23.51 -21.81
C ARG A 99 -6.45 22.04 -21.57
N SER A 100 -7.34 21.50 -22.40
CA SER A 100 -7.77 20.09 -22.36
C SER A 100 -6.59 19.16 -22.63
N GLU A 101 -5.82 19.42 -23.70
CA GLU A 101 -4.64 18.63 -24.08
C GLU A 101 -3.55 18.66 -23.01
N ARG A 102 -3.29 19.82 -22.39
CA ARG A 102 -2.34 19.94 -21.27
C ARG A 102 -2.80 19.21 -20.02
N LEU A 103 -4.10 19.25 -19.70
CA LEU A 103 -4.67 18.50 -18.59
C LEU A 103 -4.56 16.99 -18.82
N GLU A 104 -4.85 16.50 -20.03
CA GLU A 104 -4.66 15.09 -20.40
C GLU A 104 -3.18 14.69 -20.37
N ALA A 105 -2.27 15.54 -20.85
CA ALA A 105 -0.83 15.29 -20.81
C ALA A 105 -0.26 15.30 -19.39
N MET A 106 -0.89 16.05 -18.46
CA MET A 106 -0.55 16.07 -17.04
C MET A 106 -1.15 14.90 -16.26
N LYS A 107 -2.11 14.15 -16.82
CA LYS A 107 -2.54 12.90 -16.18
C LYS A 107 -1.32 11.97 -16.14
N PRO A 108 -0.98 11.41 -14.98
CA PRO A 108 0.10 10.44 -14.90
C PRO A 108 -0.21 9.31 -15.89
N LYS A 109 0.65 9.12 -16.88
CA LYS A 109 0.56 7.96 -17.78
C LYS A 109 0.64 6.73 -16.89
N GLN A 110 -0.42 5.92 -16.87
CA GLN A 110 -0.35 4.64 -16.17
C GLN A 110 0.85 3.88 -16.72
N PRO A 111 1.77 3.39 -15.86
CA PRO A 111 2.92 2.62 -16.32
C PRO A 111 2.43 1.47 -17.20
N GLU A 112 2.94 1.38 -18.43
CA GLU A 112 2.57 0.31 -19.35
C GLU A 112 2.93 -1.03 -18.72
N LYS A 113 1.98 -1.98 -18.75
CA LYS A 113 2.21 -3.33 -18.25
C LYS A 113 3.33 -3.98 -19.04
N LYS A 114 4.39 -4.41 -18.36
CA LYS A 114 5.51 -5.10 -19.01
C LYS A 114 5.00 -6.38 -19.67
N GLN A 115 5.21 -6.52 -20.97
CA GLN A 115 4.98 -7.79 -21.66
C GLN A 115 6.19 -8.70 -21.46
N LEU A 116 5.97 -9.86 -20.83
CA LEU A 116 7.02 -10.85 -20.62
C LEU A 116 7.41 -11.54 -21.92
N THR A 117 8.71 -11.76 -22.11
CA THR A 117 9.20 -12.66 -23.15
C THR A 117 8.77 -14.09 -22.86
N GLU A 118 8.75 -14.96 -23.88
CA GLU A 118 8.38 -16.37 -23.70
C GLU A 118 9.34 -17.10 -22.74
N ALA A 119 10.63 -16.75 -22.78
CA ALA A 119 11.64 -17.29 -21.88
C ALA A 119 11.38 -16.89 -20.42
N GLU A 120 11.12 -15.60 -20.15
CA GLU A 120 10.78 -15.11 -18.80
C GLU A 120 9.51 -15.78 -18.28
N ARG A 121 8.50 -15.91 -19.14
CA ARG A 121 7.24 -16.59 -18.79
C ARG A 121 7.45 -18.06 -18.42
N LYS A 122 8.23 -18.80 -19.22
CA LYS A 122 8.55 -20.21 -18.94
C LYS A 122 9.32 -20.34 -17.63
N ALA A 123 10.31 -19.48 -17.40
CA ALA A 123 11.09 -19.48 -16.16
C ALA A 123 10.22 -19.19 -14.92
N ALA A 124 9.34 -18.19 -14.98
CA ALA A 124 8.44 -17.84 -13.88
C ALA A 124 7.42 -18.95 -13.57
N ILE A 125 6.85 -19.58 -14.60
CA ILE A 125 5.93 -20.72 -14.41
C ILE A 125 6.68 -21.94 -13.85
N ALA A 126 7.88 -22.24 -14.37
CA ALA A 126 8.71 -23.34 -13.85
C ALA A 126 9.07 -23.11 -12.37
N TYR A 127 9.37 -21.86 -12.00
CA TYR A 127 9.59 -21.46 -10.61
C TYR A 127 8.36 -21.73 -9.74
N LEU A 128 7.16 -21.34 -10.19
CA LEU A 128 5.90 -21.54 -9.46
C LEU A 128 5.50 -23.01 -9.34
N LYS A 129 5.88 -23.87 -10.30
CA LYS A 129 5.60 -25.31 -10.27
C LYS A 129 6.56 -26.13 -9.43
N SER A 130 7.77 -25.62 -9.19
CA SER A 130 8.83 -26.37 -8.50
C SER A 130 8.51 -26.57 -7.02
N PRO A 131 8.90 -27.71 -6.40
CA PRO A 131 8.64 -27.99 -4.99
C PRO A 131 9.32 -26.96 -4.06
N ASP A 132 8.93 -26.95 -2.79
CA ASP A 132 9.42 -26.02 -1.77
C ASP A 132 9.37 -24.54 -2.23
N LEU A 133 8.20 -24.10 -2.67
CA LEU A 133 8.04 -22.76 -3.22
C LEU A 133 8.32 -21.66 -2.18
N LEU A 134 7.85 -21.83 -0.94
CA LEU A 134 8.08 -20.85 0.12
C LEU A 134 9.55 -20.78 0.53
N GLY A 135 10.25 -21.92 0.68
CA GLY A 135 11.67 -21.95 1.01
C GLY A 135 12.53 -21.31 -0.08
N ARG A 136 12.28 -21.64 -1.34
CA ARG A 136 12.97 -21.01 -2.48
C ARG A 136 12.67 -19.52 -2.59
N THR A 137 11.44 -19.10 -2.32
CA THR A 137 11.08 -17.66 -2.33
C THR A 137 11.75 -16.91 -1.18
N LYS A 138 11.82 -17.50 0.01
CA LYS A 138 12.60 -16.95 1.13
C LYS A 138 14.08 -16.77 0.76
N GLN A 139 14.68 -17.78 0.12
CA GLN A 139 16.07 -17.72 -0.32
C GLN A 139 16.27 -16.65 -1.40
N ALA A 140 15.38 -16.56 -2.39
CA ALA A 140 15.43 -15.56 -3.44
C ALA A 140 15.26 -14.13 -2.89
N ILE A 141 14.38 -13.96 -1.89
CA ILE A 141 14.25 -12.70 -1.14
C ILE A 141 15.58 -12.32 -0.48
N GLY A 142 16.27 -13.27 0.18
CA GLY A 142 17.59 -13.03 0.74
C GLY A 142 18.62 -12.62 -0.33
N GLN A 143 18.65 -13.34 -1.46
CA GLN A 143 19.53 -13.05 -2.61
C GLN A 143 19.18 -11.73 -3.32
N SER A 144 18.03 -11.14 -3.06
CA SER A 144 17.62 -9.85 -3.62
C SER A 144 18.26 -8.65 -2.93
N GLY A 145 18.94 -8.87 -1.79
CA GLY A 145 19.59 -7.85 -0.97
C GLY A 145 18.92 -7.59 0.38
N ILE A 146 17.97 -8.43 0.80
CA ILE A 146 17.33 -8.37 2.13
C ILE A 146 18.12 -9.27 3.09
N VAL A 147 18.52 -8.75 4.25
CA VAL A 147 19.42 -9.45 5.19
C VAL A 147 18.78 -9.62 6.55
N GLY A 148 18.68 -10.86 7.01
CA GLY A 148 18.28 -11.23 8.37
C GLY A 148 16.80 -11.02 8.71
N GLU A 149 16.04 -10.41 7.80
CA GLU A 149 14.59 -10.21 7.88
C GLU A 149 13.84 -11.11 6.88
N GLU A 150 14.43 -12.24 6.44
CA GLU A 150 13.90 -13.02 5.32
C GLU A 150 12.51 -13.61 5.62
N THR A 151 12.23 -13.95 6.88
CA THR A 151 10.90 -14.44 7.30
C THR A 151 9.86 -13.31 7.21
N ASN A 152 10.15 -12.15 7.80
CA ASN A 152 9.26 -10.99 7.75
C ASN A 152 9.06 -10.51 6.31
N ALA A 153 10.11 -10.53 5.49
CA ALA A 153 10.05 -10.21 4.08
C ALA A 153 9.20 -11.22 3.28
N LEU A 154 9.27 -12.52 3.57
CA LEU A 154 8.40 -13.52 2.96
C LEU A 154 6.92 -13.28 3.32
N ILE A 155 6.62 -12.98 4.59
CA ILE A 155 5.25 -12.66 5.02
C ILE A 155 4.74 -11.42 4.28
N ALA A 156 5.54 -10.35 4.22
CA ALA A 156 5.21 -9.14 3.50
C ALA A 156 4.99 -9.41 2.00
N TYR A 157 5.86 -10.20 1.36
CA TYR A 157 5.74 -10.57 -0.05
C TYR A 157 4.44 -11.34 -0.33
N LEU A 158 4.08 -12.30 0.52
CA LEU A 158 2.81 -13.04 0.41
C LEU A 158 1.61 -12.11 0.60
N ILE A 159 1.64 -11.21 1.59
CA ILE A 159 0.57 -10.21 1.80
C ILE A 159 0.44 -9.31 0.56
N TYR A 160 1.54 -8.81 -0.01
CA TYR A 160 1.50 -7.98 -1.21
C TYR A 160 0.98 -8.73 -2.43
N THR A 161 1.20 -10.05 -2.48
CA THR A 161 0.63 -10.94 -3.49
C THR A 161 -0.89 -10.99 -3.41
N SER A 162 -1.48 -10.89 -2.21
CA SER A 162 -2.94 -10.92 -2.02
C SER A 162 -3.70 -9.77 -2.70
N ARG A 163 -3.00 -8.71 -3.17
CA ARG A 163 -3.62 -7.56 -3.86
C ARG A 163 -4.51 -7.94 -5.04
N THR A 164 -4.21 -9.07 -5.70
CA THR A 164 -4.96 -9.60 -6.86
C THR A 164 -6.15 -10.47 -6.46
N ARG A 165 -6.31 -10.77 -5.16
CA ARG A 165 -7.45 -11.50 -4.61
C ARG A 165 -8.61 -10.55 -4.35
N GLU A 166 -9.81 -11.11 -4.19
CA GLU A 166 -11.01 -10.33 -3.86
C GLU A 166 -10.95 -9.71 -2.45
N THR A 167 -10.31 -10.42 -1.52
CA THR A 167 -10.10 -10.04 -0.12
C THR A 167 -8.59 -9.94 0.16
N PRO A 168 -7.95 -8.83 -0.22
CA PRO A 168 -6.53 -8.64 0.04
C PRO A 168 -6.27 -8.49 1.54
N LEU A 169 -5.08 -8.89 1.95
CA LEU A 169 -4.51 -8.61 3.27
C LEU A 169 -3.82 -7.25 3.28
N HIS A 170 -3.63 -6.73 4.49
CA HIS A 170 -2.95 -5.48 4.74
C HIS A 170 -1.81 -5.70 5.75
N LEU A 171 -0.78 -4.88 5.66
CA LEU A 171 0.43 -5.00 6.44
C LEU A 171 0.70 -3.73 7.24
N LEU A 172 1.13 -3.89 8.49
CA LEU A 172 1.66 -2.81 9.30
C LEU A 172 3.01 -3.24 9.89
N CYS A 173 4.07 -2.53 9.53
CA CYS A 173 5.40 -2.71 10.11
C CYS A 173 5.52 -1.87 11.38
N LEU A 174 5.85 -2.52 12.50
CA LEU A 174 5.98 -1.96 13.84
C LEU A 174 7.42 -2.06 14.35
N GLY A 175 7.85 -1.04 15.10
CA GLY A 175 9.22 -0.93 15.59
C GLY A 175 9.60 0.51 15.92
N ALA A 176 10.63 0.69 16.74
CA ALA A 176 11.14 2.00 17.10
C ALA A 176 11.70 2.77 15.89
N SER A 177 11.90 4.08 16.00
CA SER A 177 12.56 4.83 14.93
C SER A 177 13.98 4.28 14.70
N GLY A 178 14.39 4.17 13.43
CA GLY A 178 15.70 3.64 13.05
C GLY A 178 15.81 2.12 12.93
N THR A 179 14.77 1.34 13.23
CA THR A 179 14.80 -0.14 13.20
C THR A 179 14.58 -0.77 11.81
N GLY A 180 14.70 0.01 10.72
CA GLY A 180 14.56 -0.52 9.37
C GLY A 180 13.15 -0.86 8.89
N LYS A 181 12.08 -0.39 9.56
CA LYS A 181 10.66 -0.61 9.13
C LYS A 181 10.40 -0.25 7.67
N THR A 182 10.69 1.02 7.33
CA THR A 182 10.50 1.57 5.98
C THR A 182 11.40 0.84 4.99
N TRP A 183 12.62 0.52 5.40
CA TRP A 183 13.56 -0.23 4.56
C TRP A 183 13.02 -1.62 4.18
N LEU A 184 12.47 -2.38 5.13
CA LEU A 184 11.85 -3.68 4.84
C LEU A 184 10.67 -3.52 3.86
N GLN A 185 9.80 -2.56 4.15
CA GLN A 185 8.63 -2.27 3.31
C GLN A 185 9.04 -1.92 1.87
N GLU A 186 10.00 -1.02 1.69
CA GLU A 186 10.54 -0.60 0.39
C GLU A 186 11.19 -1.76 -0.35
N LYS A 187 12.07 -2.51 0.32
CA LYS A 187 12.81 -3.62 -0.32
C LYS A 187 11.91 -4.75 -0.77
N VAL A 188 10.88 -5.08 0.01
CA VAL A 188 9.87 -6.06 -0.42
C VAL A 188 8.98 -5.46 -1.51
N GLY A 189 8.69 -4.15 -1.45
CA GLY A 189 8.00 -3.41 -2.51
C GLY A 189 8.73 -3.44 -3.86
N GLU A 190 10.07 -3.45 -3.85
CA GLU A 190 10.90 -3.66 -5.05
C GLU A 190 10.72 -5.06 -5.68
N LEU A 191 10.09 -6.02 -5.01
CA LEU A 191 9.81 -7.36 -5.55
C LEU A 191 8.45 -7.44 -6.26
N ILE A 192 7.65 -6.38 -6.16
CA ILE A 192 6.33 -6.26 -6.79
C ILE A 192 6.48 -5.51 -8.13
N PRO A 193 5.74 -5.89 -9.18
CA PRO A 193 5.76 -5.19 -10.44
C PRO A 193 5.48 -3.69 -10.27
N GLU A 194 6.23 -2.83 -10.97
CA GLU A 194 6.07 -1.36 -10.88
C GLU A 194 4.66 -0.94 -11.31
N GLU A 195 4.10 -1.64 -12.29
CA GLU A 195 2.74 -1.42 -12.77
C GLU A 195 1.66 -1.82 -11.76
N ASP A 196 2.01 -2.44 -10.63
CA ASP A 196 1.08 -2.92 -9.61
C ASP A 196 1.27 -2.25 -8.24
N LYS A 197 2.20 -1.30 -8.11
CA LYS A 197 2.43 -0.58 -6.85
C LYS A 197 2.27 0.94 -7.00
N LEU A 198 1.99 1.59 -5.88
CA LEU A 198 1.92 3.03 -5.72
C LEU A 198 2.61 3.38 -4.40
N GLU A 199 3.75 4.07 -4.50
CA GLU A 199 4.52 4.56 -3.36
C GLU A 199 4.06 5.97 -3.03
N ILE A 200 3.63 6.19 -1.79
CA ILE A 200 3.11 7.47 -1.34
C ILE A 200 3.81 7.91 -0.05
N THR A 201 4.66 8.92 -0.18
CA THR A 201 5.33 9.55 0.96
C THR A 201 4.38 10.45 1.76
N THR A 202 3.51 11.22 1.08
CA THR A 202 2.51 12.08 1.72
C THR A 202 1.23 12.12 0.88
N LEU A 203 0.06 12.10 1.55
CA LEU A 203 -1.23 12.17 0.86
C LEU A 203 -2.22 13.04 1.62
N SER A 204 -2.90 13.93 0.91
CA SER A 204 -4.06 14.61 1.50
C SER A 204 -5.27 13.69 1.47
N VAL A 205 -6.16 13.81 2.47
CA VAL A 205 -7.42 13.04 2.54
C VAL A 205 -8.24 13.18 1.25
N ASN A 206 -8.25 14.36 0.66
CA ASN A 206 -9.01 14.63 -0.56
C ASN A 206 -8.45 13.89 -1.76
N ALA A 207 -7.13 13.72 -1.86
CA ALA A 207 -6.49 13.08 -3.01
C ALA A 207 -7.00 11.64 -3.25
N PHE A 208 -7.33 10.90 -2.18
CA PHE A 208 -7.92 9.56 -2.28
C PHE A 208 -9.18 9.51 -3.15
N TYR A 209 -9.99 10.57 -3.14
CA TYR A 209 -11.25 10.60 -3.89
C TYR A 209 -11.07 11.07 -5.34
N TYR A 210 -9.89 11.58 -5.70
CA TYR A 210 -9.61 12.07 -7.05
C TYR A 210 -8.85 11.05 -7.92
N PHE A 211 -8.44 9.91 -7.35
CA PHE A 211 -7.99 8.78 -8.17
C PHE A 211 -9.09 8.34 -9.14
N GLY A 212 -8.69 7.85 -10.30
CA GLY A 212 -9.59 7.21 -11.24
C GLY A 212 -10.31 6.02 -10.61
N LYS A 213 -11.51 5.71 -11.12
CA LYS A 213 -12.40 4.71 -10.53
C LYS A 213 -11.71 3.37 -10.26
N ASP A 214 -10.95 2.85 -11.22
CA ASP A 214 -10.23 1.57 -11.12
C ASP A 214 -8.72 1.75 -10.88
N GLU A 215 -8.25 2.98 -10.58
CA GLU A 215 -6.81 3.28 -10.53
C GLU A 215 -6.09 2.55 -9.39
N LEU A 216 -6.77 2.38 -8.25
CA LEU A 216 -6.24 1.67 -7.08
C LEU A 216 -6.50 0.16 -7.11
N LYS A 217 -7.23 -0.33 -8.11
CA LYS A 217 -7.66 -1.72 -8.18
C LYS A 217 -6.49 -2.64 -8.47
N TYR A 218 -6.36 -3.68 -7.66
CA TYR A 218 -5.25 -4.64 -7.66
C TYR A 218 -3.87 -4.05 -7.41
N LYS A 219 -3.81 -2.84 -6.81
CA LYS A 219 -2.56 -2.17 -6.48
C LYS A 219 -2.07 -2.51 -5.07
N LEU A 220 -0.78 -2.34 -4.86
CA LEU A 220 -0.14 -2.23 -3.56
C LEU A 220 0.08 -0.73 -3.25
N LEU A 221 -0.54 -0.23 -2.20
CA LEU A 221 -0.31 1.09 -1.64
C LEU A 221 0.78 0.99 -0.55
N LEU A 222 1.93 1.62 -0.77
CA LEU A 222 3.02 1.72 0.20
C LEU A 222 2.97 3.10 0.86
N LEU A 223 2.67 3.13 2.15
CA LEU A 223 2.62 4.34 2.97
C LEU A 223 3.84 4.36 3.89
N GLU A 224 4.79 5.25 3.61
CA GLU A 224 6.09 5.30 4.30
C GLU A 224 5.96 5.69 5.78
N ASP A 225 5.09 6.64 6.10
CA ASP A 225 4.85 7.11 7.47
C ASP A 225 3.36 7.31 7.74
N MET A 226 2.77 6.41 8.54
CA MET A 226 1.40 6.55 8.99
C MET A 226 1.25 7.59 10.11
N ASP A 227 2.31 7.90 10.87
CA ASP A 227 2.29 8.82 12.01
C ASP A 227 2.08 10.28 11.57
N GLY A 228 2.46 10.62 10.34
CA GLY A 228 2.14 11.91 9.71
C GLY A 228 0.79 11.96 8.97
N ALA A 229 0.05 10.84 8.90
CA ALA A 229 -1.11 10.66 8.03
C ALA A 229 -2.42 10.35 8.78
N GLU A 230 -2.55 10.81 10.04
CA GLU A 230 -3.72 10.53 10.88
C GLU A 230 -5.07 10.87 10.21
N ASP A 231 -5.13 11.98 9.46
CA ASP A 231 -6.34 12.40 8.74
C ASP A 231 -6.76 11.43 7.62
N VAL A 232 -5.82 10.62 7.13
CA VAL A 232 -5.97 9.73 5.96
C VAL A 232 -6.46 8.32 6.35
N LEU A 233 -6.46 8.01 7.64
CA LEU A 233 -6.83 6.69 8.15
C LEU A 233 -8.29 6.30 7.86
N TYR A 234 -9.19 7.27 7.73
CA TYR A 234 -10.60 6.98 7.43
C TYR A 234 -10.80 6.43 5.99
N PRO A 235 -10.36 7.11 4.92
CA PRO A 235 -10.39 6.53 3.57
C PRO A 235 -9.70 5.16 3.48
N ILE A 236 -8.57 4.98 4.17
CA ILE A 236 -7.86 3.70 4.24
C ILE A 236 -8.76 2.61 4.83
N ARG A 237 -9.38 2.84 5.99
CA ARG A 237 -10.29 1.86 6.63
C ARG A 237 -11.44 1.45 5.75
N GLU A 238 -12.02 2.41 5.03
CA GLU A 238 -13.13 2.16 4.11
C GLU A 238 -12.68 1.34 2.90
N LEU A 239 -11.49 1.61 2.34
CA LEU A 239 -10.89 0.77 1.30
C LEU A 239 -10.60 -0.66 1.80
N GLN A 240 -10.07 -0.82 3.01
CA GLN A 240 -9.80 -2.14 3.61
C GLN A 240 -11.10 -2.93 3.84
N SER A 241 -12.14 -2.28 4.36
CA SER A 241 -13.36 -2.96 4.80
C SER A 241 -14.40 -3.14 3.68
N LYS A 242 -14.61 -2.09 2.87
CA LYS A 242 -15.67 -2.05 1.84
C LYS A 242 -15.13 -2.16 0.42
N ARG A 243 -13.81 -2.09 0.22
CA ARG A 243 -13.15 -2.16 -1.10
C ARG A 243 -13.60 -1.07 -2.06
N LYS A 244 -14.15 0.03 -1.52
CA LYS A 244 -14.53 1.22 -2.27
C LYS A 244 -14.65 2.42 -1.33
N ILE A 245 -14.36 3.59 -1.87
CA ILE A 245 -14.63 4.87 -1.23
C ILE A 245 -15.40 5.76 -2.20
N SER A 246 -16.27 6.60 -1.66
CA SER A 246 -17.02 7.56 -2.46
C SER A 246 -17.14 8.88 -1.73
N LYS A 247 -17.03 9.98 -2.47
CA LYS A 247 -17.26 11.33 -1.96
C LYS A 247 -18.11 12.12 -2.93
N THR A 248 -19.20 12.64 -2.41
CA THR A 248 -20.09 13.53 -3.16
C THR A 248 -19.57 14.96 -3.02
N VAL A 249 -19.25 15.58 -4.15
CA VAL A 249 -18.77 16.97 -4.22
C VAL A 249 -19.65 17.77 -5.17
N THR A 250 -19.86 19.04 -4.85
CA THR A 250 -20.55 19.97 -5.73
C THR A 250 -19.51 20.69 -6.58
N LEU A 251 -19.50 20.41 -7.87
CA LEU A 251 -18.69 21.15 -8.85
C LEU A 251 -19.60 22.10 -9.62
N LYS A 252 -19.07 23.27 -9.99
CA LYS A 252 -19.80 24.14 -10.92
C LYS A 252 -19.69 23.57 -12.32
N ASP A 253 -20.82 23.47 -13.02
CA ASP A 253 -20.81 23.16 -14.44
C ASP A 253 -20.26 24.34 -15.26
N SER A 254 -20.07 24.14 -16.57
CA SER A 254 -19.63 25.20 -17.49
C SER A 254 -20.59 26.40 -17.56
N LYS A 255 -21.78 26.30 -16.97
CA LYS A 255 -22.80 27.36 -16.90
C LYS A 255 -22.87 28.00 -15.50
N GLY A 256 -21.97 27.64 -14.58
CA GLY A 256 -21.90 28.17 -13.22
C GLY A 256 -22.92 27.57 -12.24
N ASN A 257 -23.75 26.62 -12.68
CA ASN A 257 -24.72 25.96 -11.81
C ASN A 257 -24.05 24.89 -10.95
N PRO A 258 -24.44 24.75 -9.67
CA PRO A 258 -23.93 23.68 -8.82
C PRO A 258 -24.42 22.32 -9.33
N LYS A 259 -23.48 21.50 -9.82
CA LYS A 259 -23.71 20.11 -10.19
C LYS A 259 -23.07 19.19 -9.16
N THR A 260 -23.89 18.38 -8.49
CA THR A 260 -23.42 17.36 -7.58
C THR A 260 -22.88 16.16 -8.36
N ILE A 261 -21.61 15.83 -8.17
CA ILE A 261 -20.99 14.63 -8.71
C ILE A 261 -20.54 13.71 -7.57
N THR A 262 -20.62 12.40 -7.79
CA THR A 262 -20.08 11.42 -6.84
C THR A 262 -18.77 10.90 -7.41
N LEU A 263 -17.66 11.23 -6.74
CA LEU A 263 -16.37 10.63 -6.99
C LEU A 263 -16.35 9.25 -6.34
N GLN A 264 -15.94 8.23 -7.07
CA GLN A 264 -15.89 6.86 -6.57
C GLN A 264 -14.57 6.23 -6.98
N VAL A 265 -13.93 5.56 -6.04
CA VAL A 265 -12.70 4.80 -6.23
C VAL A 265 -12.93 3.38 -5.71
N GLU A 266 -12.59 2.40 -6.53
CA GLU A 266 -12.77 0.97 -6.27
C GLU A 266 -11.41 0.31 -5.98
N GLY A 267 -11.43 -0.60 -5.02
CA GLY A 267 -10.43 -1.64 -4.83
C GLY A 267 -10.82 -2.93 -5.58
N PRO A 268 -10.29 -4.11 -5.19
CA PRO A 268 -9.47 -4.39 -4.01
C PRO A 268 -8.07 -3.77 -4.07
N VAL A 269 -7.48 -3.48 -2.91
CA VAL A 269 -6.14 -2.89 -2.80
C VAL A 269 -5.41 -3.49 -1.59
N CYS A 270 -4.11 -3.77 -1.71
CA CYS A 270 -3.26 -4.13 -0.58
C CYS A 270 -2.66 -2.84 -0.01
N ILE A 271 -2.67 -2.69 1.31
CA ILE A 271 -2.14 -1.48 1.97
C ILE A 271 -1.06 -1.92 2.92
N SER A 272 0.10 -1.31 2.80
CA SER A 272 1.25 -1.50 3.68
C SER A 272 1.62 -0.17 4.29
N GLY A 273 1.76 -0.13 5.62
CA GLY A 273 2.16 1.07 6.35
C GLY A 273 3.26 0.78 7.36
N CYS A 274 4.01 1.82 7.74
CA CYS A 274 4.92 1.78 8.88
C CYS A 274 4.43 2.73 9.97
N THR A 275 4.55 2.32 11.25
CA THR A 275 4.26 3.20 12.39
C THR A 275 5.13 2.86 13.60
N THR A 276 5.33 3.85 14.46
CA THR A 276 5.97 3.68 15.78
C THR A 276 4.96 3.48 16.92
N ARG A 277 3.65 3.62 16.67
CA ARG A 277 2.62 3.72 17.72
C ARG A 277 1.54 2.65 17.63
N GLU A 278 1.81 1.43 18.06
CA GLU A 278 0.84 0.31 18.04
C GLU A 278 -0.54 0.67 18.63
N GLN A 279 -0.58 1.36 19.77
CA GLN A 279 -1.83 1.69 20.49
C GLN A 279 -2.67 2.79 19.85
N MET A 280 -2.08 3.73 19.09
CA MET A 280 -2.85 4.80 18.44
C MET A 280 -3.67 4.29 17.26
N TYR A 281 -3.29 3.15 16.68
CA TYR A 281 -3.92 2.60 15.49
C TYR A 281 -4.75 1.35 15.75
N GLU A 282 -5.25 1.14 16.97
CA GLU A 282 -5.90 -0.11 17.36
C GLU A 282 -6.96 -0.57 16.33
N ASP A 283 -7.77 0.35 15.81
CA ASP A 283 -8.73 0.03 14.75
C ASP A 283 -8.11 -0.49 13.45
N ASN A 284 -6.98 0.08 13.01
CA ASN A 284 -6.29 -0.33 11.79
C ASN A 284 -5.38 -1.54 12.00
N ALA A 285 -4.65 -1.57 13.13
CA ALA A 285 -3.77 -2.66 13.52
C ALA A 285 -4.52 -3.99 13.59
N ASN A 286 -5.79 -3.97 14.00
CA ASN A 286 -6.61 -5.17 14.02
C ASN A 286 -7.11 -5.63 12.63
N ARG A 287 -6.97 -4.81 11.58
CA ARG A 287 -7.28 -5.14 10.16
C ARG A 287 -6.04 -5.50 9.35
N CYS A 288 -4.86 -5.38 9.95
CA CYS A 288 -3.58 -5.69 9.33
C CYS A 288 -2.92 -6.90 10.02
N ILE A 289 -2.05 -7.58 9.27
CA ILE A 289 -0.99 -8.38 9.85
C ILE A 289 0.07 -7.43 10.40
N LEU A 290 0.47 -7.65 11.64
CA LEU A 290 1.50 -6.86 12.32
C LEU A 290 2.83 -7.58 12.17
N LEU A 291 3.79 -6.91 11.53
CA LEU A 291 5.18 -7.36 11.49
C LEU A 291 5.99 -6.53 12.45
N TYR A 292 6.74 -7.21 13.29
CA TYR A 292 7.60 -6.59 14.28
C TYR A 292 9.05 -6.76 13.82
N MET A 293 9.77 -5.65 13.75
CA MET A 293 11.16 -5.64 13.30
C MET A 293 12.08 -6.33 14.32
N ASP A 294 13.10 -7.03 13.83
CA ASP A 294 14.13 -7.63 14.66
C ASP A 294 15.12 -6.55 15.10
N ASN A 295 15.12 -6.25 16.40
CA ASN A 295 16.04 -5.29 17.04
C ASN A 295 17.16 -5.98 17.81
N SER A 296 17.43 -7.26 17.49
CA SER A 296 18.46 -8.03 18.16
C SER A 296 19.88 -7.53 17.81
N PRO A 297 20.85 -7.60 18.74
CA PRO A 297 22.24 -7.29 18.45
C PRO A 297 22.82 -8.14 17.31
N GLU A 298 22.36 -9.38 17.17
CA GLU A 298 22.77 -10.29 16.09
C GLU A 298 22.33 -9.76 14.72
N GLN A 299 21.12 -9.18 14.65
CA GLN A 299 20.61 -8.56 13.44
C GLN A 299 21.39 -7.30 13.06
N ASP A 300 21.72 -6.46 14.05
CA ASP A 300 22.56 -5.28 13.84
C ASP A 300 23.92 -5.64 13.23
N VAL A 301 24.56 -6.71 13.72
CA VAL A 301 25.84 -7.21 13.17
C VAL A 301 25.69 -7.63 11.72
N LYS A 302 24.64 -8.40 11.38
CA LYS A 302 24.39 -8.83 9.99
C LYS A 302 24.19 -7.65 9.04
N ILE A 303 23.43 -6.64 9.46
CA ILE A 303 23.18 -5.43 8.68
C ILE A 303 24.50 -4.67 8.46
N MET A 304 25.29 -4.45 9.51
CA MET A 304 26.58 -3.76 9.42
C MET A 304 27.57 -4.51 8.53
N ASP A 305 27.62 -5.84 8.62
CA ASP A 305 28.45 -6.68 7.76
C ASP A 305 28.06 -6.55 6.28
N TYR A 306 26.76 -6.56 6.00
CA TYR A 306 26.26 -6.37 4.65
C TYR A 306 26.61 -4.98 4.10
N GLN A 307 26.41 -3.92 4.89
CA GLN A 307 26.79 -2.56 4.51
C GLN A 307 28.29 -2.43 4.21
N ARG A 308 29.15 -3.06 5.04
CA ARG A 308 30.61 -3.12 4.82
C ARG A 308 30.95 -3.83 3.51
N LYS A 309 30.35 -5.00 3.25
CA LYS A 309 30.55 -5.76 1.99
C LYS A 309 30.08 -4.96 0.77
N MET A 310 28.94 -4.28 0.88
CA MET A 310 28.39 -3.44 -0.19
C MET A 310 29.34 -2.28 -0.52
N SER A 311 29.85 -1.59 0.50
CA SER A 311 30.81 -0.49 0.34
C SER A 311 32.14 -0.96 -0.24
N ALA A 312 32.59 -2.15 0.15
CA ALA A 312 33.80 -2.78 -0.38
C ALA A 312 33.64 -3.35 -1.81
N GLY A 313 32.45 -3.29 -2.41
CA GLY A 313 32.19 -3.85 -3.74
C GLY A 313 32.17 -5.38 -3.79
N LEU A 314 32.01 -6.05 -2.64
CA LEU A 314 31.97 -7.52 -2.53
C LEU A 314 30.59 -8.11 -2.82
N ILE A 315 29.63 -7.28 -3.21
CA ILE A 315 28.25 -7.67 -3.50
C ILE A 315 27.95 -7.43 -4.97
N ASP A 316 27.46 -8.47 -5.63
CA ASP A 316 27.02 -8.41 -7.02
C ASP A 316 25.61 -7.80 -7.12
N LYS A 317 25.57 -6.49 -7.37
CA LYS A 317 24.31 -5.75 -7.58
C LYS A 317 23.55 -6.20 -8.82
N TYR A 318 24.24 -6.77 -9.81
CA TYR A 318 23.59 -7.24 -11.04
C TYR A 318 22.77 -8.51 -10.74
N GLU A 319 23.34 -9.47 -10.02
CA GLU A 319 22.61 -10.67 -9.63
C GLU A 319 21.44 -10.35 -8.69
N GLU A 320 21.60 -9.44 -7.73
CA GLU A 320 20.46 -9.00 -6.90
C GLU A 320 19.31 -8.45 -7.76
N LYS A 321 19.62 -7.56 -8.71
CA LYS A 321 18.62 -6.96 -9.60
C LYS A 321 17.92 -8.00 -10.46
N LYS A 322 18.66 -9.00 -10.94
CA LYS A 322 18.14 -10.11 -11.73
C LYS A 322 17.19 -10.98 -10.91
N VAL A 323 17.52 -11.26 -9.65
CA VAL A 323 16.62 -11.98 -8.72
C VAL A 323 15.35 -11.17 -8.44
N ARG A 324 15.47 -9.85 -8.21
CA ARG A 324 14.30 -8.96 -8.07
C ARG A 324 13.38 -9.02 -9.29
N GLU A 325 13.94 -8.93 -10.50
CA GLU A 325 13.16 -9.01 -11.73
C GLU A 325 12.52 -10.38 -11.92
N ALA A 326 13.20 -11.47 -11.56
CA ALA A 326 12.63 -12.81 -11.56
C ALA A 326 11.41 -12.91 -10.62
N LEU A 327 11.49 -12.35 -9.42
CA LEU A 327 10.38 -12.32 -8.46
C LEU A 327 9.21 -11.44 -8.93
N LYS A 328 9.47 -10.32 -9.62
CA LYS A 328 8.43 -9.52 -10.30
C LYS A 328 7.75 -10.33 -11.41
N ASN A 329 8.51 -11.08 -12.19
CA ASN A 329 7.96 -11.93 -13.25
C ASN A 329 7.11 -13.08 -12.67
N VAL A 330 7.51 -13.64 -11.52
CA VAL A 330 6.69 -14.61 -10.76
C VAL A 330 5.35 -14.00 -10.37
N GLN A 331 5.34 -12.76 -9.84
CA GLN A 331 4.10 -12.04 -9.50
C GLN A 331 3.18 -11.85 -10.71
N ARG A 332 3.73 -11.47 -11.87
CA ARG A 332 2.97 -11.27 -13.12
C ARG A 332 2.31 -12.55 -13.63
N MET A 333 2.83 -13.73 -13.23
CA MET A 333 2.28 -15.01 -13.66
C MET A 333 1.11 -15.51 -12.83
N LEU A 334 0.86 -14.93 -11.65
CA LEU A 334 -0.25 -15.33 -10.81
C LEU A 334 -1.57 -14.89 -11.44
N LYS A 335 -2.51 -15.83 -11.56
CA LYS A 335 -3.84 -15.56 -12.11
C LYS A 335 -4.84 -15.36 -10.96
N PRO A 336 -5.85 -14.49 -11.11
CA PRO A 336 -6.98 -14.46 -10.19
C PRO A 336 -7.68 -15.82 -10.21
N ILE A 337 -7.78 -16.47 -9.05
CA ILE A 337 -8.46 -17.77 -8.88
C ILE A 337 -9.10 -17.83 -7.50
N SER A 338 -10.25 -18.49 -7.42
CA SER A 338 -10.97 -18.73 -6.17
C SER A 338 -10.23 -19.77 -5.32
N VAL A 339 -10.17 -19.54 -4.02
CA VAL A 339 -9.53 -20.45 -3.06
C VAL A 339 -10.58 -20.89 -2.06
N LYS A 340 -10.78 -22.20 -1.94
CA LYS A 340 -11.67 -22.80 -0.94
C LYS A 340 -10.82 -23.51 0.11
N ASN A 341 -11.00 -23.17 1.38
CA ASN A 341 -10.31 -23.85 2.48
C ASN A 341 -11.25 -24.90 3.12
N PRO A 342 -11.12 -26.20 2.77
CA PRO A 342 -11.99 -27.25 3.32
C PRO A 342 -11.78 -27.48 4.83
N TYR A 343 -10.64 -27.04 5.37
CA TYR A 343 -10.30 -27.20 6.78
C TYR A 343 -10.71 -25.99 7.63
N ALA A 344 -11.24 -24.91 7.03
CA ALA A 344 -11.64 -23.70 7.74
C ALA A 344 -12.60 -23.94 8.93
N PRO A 345 -13.61 -24.82 8.85
CA PRO A 345 -14.51 -25.11 9.98
C PRO A 345 -13.83 -25.74 11.20
N TYR A 346 -12.65 -26.34 11.01
CA TYR A 346 -11.90 -27.06 12.03
C TYR A 346 -10.77 -26.21 12.63
N LEU A 347 -10.50 -25.05 12.05
CA LEU A 347 -9.57 -24.09 12.63
C LEU A 347 -10.26 -23.41 13.81
N GLN A 348 -9.81 -23.72 15.02
CA GLN A 348 -10.25 -23.06 16.24
C GLN A 348 -9.11 -22.26 16.83
N LEU A 349 -9.35 -20.97 17.06
CA LEU A 349 -8.41 -20.17 17.82
C LEU A 349 -8.60 -20.44 19.33
N PRO A 350 -7.54 -20.28 20.11
CA PRO A 350 -7.58 -20.43 21.56
C PRO A 350 -8.22 -19.23 22.23
N GLU A 351 -8.72 -19.44 23.43
CA GLU A 351 -9.34 -18.38 24.24
C GLU A 351 -8.33 -17.28 24.65
N ALA A 352 -7.05 -17.62 24.79
CA ALA A 352 -5.99 -16.68 25.18
C ALA A 352 -5.65 -15.64 24.09
N VAL A 353 -6.05 -15.87 22.83
CA VAL A 353 -5.73 -14.93 21.74
C VAL A 353 -6.61 -13.69 21.85
N PHE A 354 -6.00 -12.51 21.95
CA PHE A 354 -6.75 -11.26 21.96
C PHE A 354 -7.52 -11.07 20.63
N LYS A 355 -8.77 -10.61 20.75
CA LYS A 355 -9.67 -10.29 19.62
C LYS A 355 -9.82 -11.46 18.63
N PRO A 356 -10.29 -12.64 19.08
CA PRO A 356 -10.24 -13.89 18.32
C PRO A 356 -10.96 -13.82 16.98
N ARG A 357 -12.04 -13.04 16.86
CA ARG A 357 -12.79 -12.89 15.59
C ARG A 357 -11.94 -12.29 14.46
N ARG A 358 -11.14 -11.26 14.77
CA ARG A 358 -10.29 -10.59 13.76
C ARG A 358 -9.06 -11.43 13.46
N THR A 359 -8.45 -12.03 14.48
CA THR A 359 -7.31 -12.92 14.30
C THR A 359 -7.66 -14.14 13.46
N MET A 360 -8.86 -14.71 13.64
CA MET A 360 -9.34 -15.85 12.84
C MET A 360 -9.44 -15.48 11.36
N LEU A 361 -10.08 -14.34 11.07
CA LEU A 361 -10.20 -13.85 9.69
C LEU A 361 -8.84 -13.66 9.03
N LEU A 362 -7.88 -13.04 9.74
CA LEU A 362 -6.53 -12.83 9.23
C LEU A 362 -5.79 -14.15 8.96
N LEU A 363 -5.92 -15.13 9.86
CA LEU A 363 -5.32 -16.46 9.70
C LEU A 363 -5.90 -17.19 8.47
N LEU A 364 -7.22 -17.17 8.29
CA LEU A 364 -7.89 -17.78 7.14
C LEU A 364 -7.42 -17.12 5.84
N LEU A 365 -7.46 -15.79 5.76
CA LEU A 365 -7.05 -15.04 4.58
C LEU A 365 -5.57 -15.25 4.26
N PHE A 366 -4.70 -15.38 5.27
CA PHE A 366 -3.27 -15.64 5.06
C PHE A 366 -3.02 -17.06 4.56
N THR A 367 -3.69 -18.05 5.14
CA THR A 367 -3.64 -19.45 4.68
C THR A 367 -4.10 -19.57 3.21
N GLU A 368 -5.21 -18.92 2.87
CA GLU A 368 -5.69 -18.90 1.49
C GLU A 368 -4.74 -18.14 0.55
N THR A 369 -4.01 -17.14 1.05
CA THR A 369 -2.99 -16.42 0.27
C THR A 369 -1.78 -17.30 -0.01
N ILE A 370 -1.37 -18.13 0.95
CA ILE A 370 -0.35 -19.16 0.73
C ILE A 370 -0.84 -20.17 -0.33
N THR A 371 -2.08 -20.63 -0.21
CA THR A 371 -2.69 -21.54 -1.21
C THR A 371 -2.71 -20.90 -2.60
N TYR A 372 -3.11 -19.62 -2.68
CA TYR A 372 -3.13 -18.81 -3.91
C TYR A 372 -1.74 -18.68 -4.55
N TYR A 373 -0.70 -18.50 -3.74
CA TYR A 373 0.67 -18.46 -4.23
C TYR A 373 1.12 -19.80 -4.82
N HIS A 374 0.64 -20.91 -4.25
CA HIS A 374 0.86 -22.27 -4.77
C HIS A 374 -0.07 -22.67 -5.91
N GLN A 375 -0.84 -21.75 -6.53
CA GLN A 375 -1.86 -22.10 -7.54
C GLN A 375 -1.39 -23.02 -8.68
N TYR A 376 -0.10 -22.98 -9.06
CA TYR A 376 0.48 -23.84 -10.10
C TYR A 376 0.88 -25.24 -9.62
N GLN A 377 0.75 -25.51 -8.31
CA GLN A 377 1.01 -26.79 -7.63
C GLN A 377 -0.26 -27.39 -7.02
N ARG A 378 -1.43 -26.80 -7.33
CA ARG A 378 -2.72 -27.25 -6.83
C ARG A 378 -3.54 -27.75 -8.01
N GLU A 379 -4.36 -28.76 -7.75
CA GLU A 379 -5.31 -29.26 -8.72
C GLU A 379 -6.41 -28.23 -8.94
N LEU A 380 -6.67 -27.90 -10.21
CA LEU A 380 -7.74 -27.00 -10.60
C LEU A 380 -9.07 -27.76 -10.58
N LYS A 381 -9.97 -27.37 -9.69
CA LYS A 381 -11.32 -27.95 -9.62
C LYS A 381 -12.33 -27.00 -10.21
N THR A 382 -13.41 -27.56 -10.75
CA THR A 382 -14.54 -26.79 -11.28
C THR A 382 -15.78 -27.18 -10.49
N ASP A 383 -16.50 -26.19 -10.01
CA ASP A 383 -17.79 -26.40 -9.36
C ASP A 383 -18.83 -26.78 -10.43
N GLU A 384 -19.45 -27.95 -10.29
CA GLU A 384 -20.36 -28.49 -11.33
C GLU A 384 -21.62 -27.65 -11.51
N ASP A 385 -22.04 -26.93 -10.46
CA ASP A 385 -23.28 -26.13 -10.47
C ASP A 385 -23.04 -24.69 -10.94
N THR A 386 -21.94 -24.06 -10.54
CA THR A 386 -21.64 -22.65 -10.89
C THR A 386 -20.69 -22.50 -12.07
N GLY A 387 -19.94 -23.55 -12.41
CA GLY A 387 -18.83 -23.49 -13.37
C GLY A 387 -17.60 -22.72 -12.87
N GLU A 388 -17.57 -22.32 -11.59
CA GLU A 388 -16.46 -21.56 -11.00
C GLU A 388 -15.22 -22.45 -10.83
N GLN A 389 -14.07 -21.96 -11.29
CA GLN A 389 -12.78 -22.62 -11.10
C GLN A 389 -12.15 -22.21 -9.77
N TYR A 390 -11.73 -23.20 -8.98
CA TYR A 390 -11.11 -22.99 -7.68
C TYR A 390 -9.98 -23.98 -7.40
N ILE A 391 -9.13 -23.60 -6.44
CA ILE A 391 -8.12 -24.48 -5.85
C ILE A 391 -8.42 -24.66 -4.35
N GLU A 392 -7.96 -25.76 -3.80
CA GLU A 392 -8.17 -26.08 -2.38
C GLU A 392 -6.91 -25.88 -1.54
N THR A 393 -7.10 -25.39 -0.33
CA THR A 393 -6.07 -25.31 0.70
C THR A 393 -5.64 -26.72 1.14
N THR A 394 -4.33 -26.91 1.28
CA THR A 394 -3.72 -28.15 1.81
C THR A 394 -3.35 -28.02 3.28
N ILE A 395 -3.04 -29.14 3.94
CA ILE A 395 -2.62 -29.11 5.35
C ILE A 395 -1.26 -28.41 5.48
N GLU A 396 -0.40 -28.57 4.48
CA GLU A 396 0.91 -27.93 4.38
C GLU A 396 0.78 -26.40 4.31
N ASP A 397 -0.23 -25.88 3.60
CA ASP A 397 -0.52 -24.43 3.55
C ASP A 397 -0.88 -23.88 4.94
N ILE A 398 -1.66 -24.65 5.72
CA ILE A 398 -2.06 -24.30 7.09
C ILE A 398 -0.84 -24.33 8.03
N GLN A 399 -0.01 -25.36 7.92
CA GLN A 399 1.23 -25.46 8.69
C GLN A 399 2.17 -24.28 8.41
N ALA A 400 2.34 -23.93 7.13
CA ALA A 400 3.13 -22.77 6.73
C ALA A 400 2.54 -21.46 7.26
N ALA A 401 1.21 -21.31 7.26
CA ALA A 401 0.54 -20.14 7.81
C ALA A 401 0.84 -19.96 9.31
N PHE A 402 0.72 -21.03 10.10
CA PHE A 402 1.04 -20.99 11.52
C PHE A 402 2.51 -20.73 11.78
N ALA A 403 3.42 -21.40 11.06
CA ALA A 403 4.85 -21.21 11.24
C ALA A 403 5.31 -19.77 10.90
N LEU A 404 4.74 -19.17 9.86
CA LEU A 404 5.05 -17.80 9.47
C LEU A 404 4.43 -16.76 10.41
N LEU A 405 3.21 -17.02 10.91
CA LEU A 405 2.53 -16.08 11.80
C LEU A 405 2.75 -16.37 13.29
N GLU A 406 3.59 -17.34 13.66
CA GLU A 406 3.83 -17.74 15.05
C GLU A 406 4.19 -16.53 15.92
N THR A 407 5.18 -15.75 15.49
CA THR A 407 5.62 -14.54 16.20
C THR A 407 4.52 -13.48 16.29
N THR A 408 3.76 -13.26 15.22
CA THR A 408 2.64 -12.31 15.20
C THR A 408 1.49 -12.77 16.11
N LEU A 409 1.18 -14.07 16.15
CA LEU A 409 0.12 -14.65 16.98
C LEU A 409 0.52 -14.67 18.46
N LEU A 410 1.77 -15.00 18.76
CA LEU A 410 2.35 -14.96 20.10
C LEU A 410 2.31 -13.55 20.67
N LYS A 411 2.78 -12.56 19.91
CA LYS A 411 2.75 -11.16 20.34
C LYS A 411 1.33 -10.63 20.53
N LYS A 412 0.37 -11.06 19.70
CA LYS A 412 -1.06 -10.78 19.89
C LYS A 412 -1.70 -11.52 21.07
N SER A 413 -0.97 -12.41 21.73
CA SER A 413 -1.40 -13.08 22.97
C SER A 413 -0.66 -12.53 24.19
N ASP A 414 0.35 -11.68 23.97
CA ASP A 414 1.10 -11.01 25.02
C ASP A 414 0.34 -9.79 25.53
N GLU A 415 0.29 -9.64 26.85
CA GLU A 415 -0.31 -8.48 27.53
C GLU A 415 0.62 -7.27 27.57
N LEU A 416 1.93 -7.50 27.41
CA LEU A 416 2.93 -6.45 27.38
C LEU A 416 3.11 -5.95 25.94
N ASN A 417 3.20 -4.63 25.78
CA ASN A 417 3.68 -4.08 24.52
C ASN A 417 5.16 -4.46 24.29
N ASP A 418 5.58 -4.48 23.02
CA ASP A 418 6.92 -4.87 22.59
C ASP A 418 8.06 -4.19 23.39
N ALA A 419 7.96 -2.89 23.61
CA ALA A 419 9.02 -2.15 24.30
C ALA A 419 9.12 -2.54 25.79
N CYS A 420 7.99 -2.82 26.44
CA CYS A 420 7.94 -3.27 27.83
C CYS A 420 8.41 -4.73 27.94
N ARG A 421 8.04 -5.58 26.97
CA ARG A 421 8.51 -6.96 26.84
C ARG A 421 10.04 -7.02 26.68
N ASP A 422 10.60 -6.27 25.74
CA ASP A 422 12.06 -6.19 25.52
C ASP A 422 12.80 -5.72 26.78
N PHE A 423 12.25 -4.73 27.48
CA PHE A 423 12.81 -4.28 28.75
C PHE A 423 12.78 -5.39 29.82
N PHE A 424 11.68 -6.13 29.92
CA PHE A 424 11.52 -7.17 30.93
C PHE A 424 12.48 -8.34 30.69
N GLU A 425 12.69 -8.77 29.45
CA GLU A 425 13.66 -9.83 29.14
C GLU A 425 15.11 -9.38 29.37
N LYS A 426 15.46 -8.12 29.04
CA LYS A 426 16.76 -7.53 29.41
C LYS A 426 16.94 -7.46 30.92
N LEU A 427 15.88 -7.16 31.67
CA LEU A 427 15.90 -7.12 33.12
C LEU A 427 16.15 -8.52 33.70
N LYS A 428 15.44 -9.54 33.24
CA LYS A 428 15.69 -10.93 33.65
C LYS A 428 17.13 -11.34 33.38
N THR A 429 17.65 -11.02 32.19
CA THR A 429 19.04 -11.35 31.82
C THR A 429 20.04 -10.68 32.76
N TYR A 430 19.90 -9.38 32.98
CA TYR A 430 20.74 -8.62 33.90
C TYR A 430 20.69 -9.14 35.35
N LEU A 431 19.52 -9.58 35.81
CA LEU A 431 19.36 -10.15 37.14
C LEU A 431 19.93 -11.57 37.27
N LYS A 432 19.82 -12.39 36.21
CA LYS A 432 20.49 -13.71 36.13
C LYS A 432 22.01 -13.56 36.20
N GLU A 433 22.60 -12.60 35.48
CA GLU A 433 24.04 -12.33 35.54
C GLU A 433 24.52 -11.88 36.92
N LYS A 434 23.64 -11.25 37.70
CA LYS A 434 23.93 -10.77 39.06
C LYS A 434 23.52 -11.73 40.17
N ASP A 435 22.94 -12.88 39.83
CA ASP A 435 22.45 -13.88 40.77
C ASP A 435 21.53 -13.28 41.86
N THR A 436 20.57 -12.44 41.46
CA THR A 436 19.62 -11.79 42.38
C THR A 436 18.23 -11.66 41.78
N ASP A 437 17.19 -11.84 42.59
CA ASP A 437 15.79 -11.60 42.18
C ASP A 437 15.33 -10.16 42.40
N ASN A 438 16.07 -9.41 43.21
CA ASN A 438 15.69 -8.08 43.68
C ASN A 438 16.52 -7.00 42.99
N PHE A 439 15.89 -5.85 42.73
CA PHE A 439 16.55 -4.72 42.11
C PHE A 439 15.97 -3.38 42.50
N TYR A 440 16.79 -2.33 42.39
CA TYR A 440 16.36 -0.95 42.51
C TYR A 440 16.24 -0.28 41.14
N SER A 441 15.20 0.53 40.97
CA SER A 441 14.97 1.28 39.72
C SER A 441 16.18 2.11 39.29
N LYS A 442 16.89 2.75 40.23
CA LYS A 442 18.07 3.60 39.93
C LYS A 442 19.23 2.82 39.33
N GLU A 443 19.42 1.58 39.76
CA GLU A 443 20.51 0.70 39.30
C GLU A 443 20.23 0.20 37.89
N VAL A 444 19.04 -0.35 37.68
CA VAL A 444 18.59 -0.84 36.36
C VAL A 444 18.59 0.29 35.33
N ARG A 445 18.11 1.49 35.71
CA ARG A 445 18.13 2.67 34.83
C ARG A 445 19.54 2.99 34.34
N SER A 446 20.52 2.95 35.24
CA SER A 446 21.92 3.27 34.92
C SER A 446 22.55 2.18 34.06
N ALA A 447 22.32 0.92 34.40
CA ALA A 447 22.84 -0.24 33.66
C ALA A 447 22.31 -0.29 32.22
N MET A 448 21.01 -0.04 32.03
CA MET A 448 20.34 -0.11 30.72
C MET A 448 20.27 1.22 29.98
N ARG A 449 20.87 2.29 30.53
CA ARG A 449 20.89 3.65 29.95
C ARG A 449 19.50 4.19 29.61
N LEU A 450 18.53 3.98 30.50
CA LEU A 450 17.15 4.42 30.31
C LEU A 450 16.91 5.83 30.87
N THR A 451 15.93 6.52 30.29
CA THR A 451 15.42 7.78 30.85
C THR A 451 14.59 7.51 32.11
N PRO A 452 14.50 8.46 33.07
CA PRO A 452 13.66 8.31 34.25
C PRO A 452 12.18 8.07 33.93
N SER A 453 11.65 8.67 32.86
CA SER A 453 10.26 8.48 32.44
C SER A 453 10.01 7.09 31.86
N SER A 454 10.92 6.58 31.02
CA SER A 454 10.81 5.24 30.43
C SER A 454 10.77 4.15 31.50
N ILE A 455 11.72 4.16 32.45
CA ILE A 455 11.75 3.12 33.50
C ILE A 455 10.54 3.22 34.43
N GLY A 456 10.08 4.43 34.76
CA GLY A 456 8.88 4.61 35.57
C GLY A 456 7.64 4.02 34.89
N ARG A 457 7.49 4.24 33.59
CA ARG A 457 6.41 3.66 32.79
C ARG A 457 6.47 2.13 32.74
N TYR A 458 7.64 1.55 32.44
CA TYR A 458 7.79 0.09 32.36
C TYR A 458 7.54 -0.59 33.70
N LEU A 459 8.10 -0.06 34.80
CA LEU A 459 7.88 -0.65 36.12
C LEU A 459 6.41 -0.57 36.56
N TYR A 460 5.75 0.56 36.28
CA TYR A 460 4.31 0.69 36.54
C TYR A 460 3.49 -0.34 35.75
N GLU A 461 3.80 -0.54 34.48
CA GLU A 461 3.10 -1.50 33.62
C GLU A 461 3.33 -2.95 34.08
N LEU A 462 4.58 -3.32 34.38
CA LEU A 462 4.94 -4.65 34.88
C LEU A 462 4.33 -4.94 36.26
N GLU A 463 4.30 -3.96 37.15
CA GLU A 463 3.67 -4.11 38.48
C GLU A 463 2.16 -4.28 38.34
N ARG A 464 1.53 -3.44 37.52
CA ARG A 464 0.07 -3.48 37.28
C ARG A 464 -0.38 -4.82 36.70
N MET A 465 0.41 -5.41 35.80
CA MET A 465 0.13 -6.72 35.21
C MET A 465 0.68 -7.90 36.04
N GLY A 466 1.27 -7.64 37.21
CA GLY A 466 1.70 -8.68 38.16
C GLY A 466 3.03 -9.38 37.83
N TYR A 467 3.79 -8.93 36.82
CA TYR A 467 5.11 -9.49 36.48
C TYR A 467 6.17 -9.20 37.55
N ILE A 468 6.03 -8.07 38.25
CA ILE A 468 6.91 -7.67 39.37
C ILE A 468 6.08 -7.26 40.59
N LYS A 469 6.71 -7.27 41.77
CA LYS A 469 6.15 -6.69 43.00
C LYS A 469 7.14 -5.80 43.71
N ILE A 470 6.63 -4.84 44.47
CA ILE A 470 7.43 -4.11 45.45
C ILE A 470 7.70 -5.05 46.64
N ALA A 471 8.97 -5.38 46.87
CA ALA A 471 9.40 -6.20 47.99
C ALA A 471 9.52 -5.38 49.27
N LYS A 472 10.20 -4.23 49.20
CA LYS A 472 10.46 -3.31 50.33
C LYS A 472 10.61 -1.88 49.83
N GLY A 473 10.45 -0.90 50.72
CA GLY A 473 10.79 0.50 50.44
C GLY A 473 9.67 1.49 50.73
N SER A 474 9.96 2.76 50.53
CA SER A 474 8.99 3.85 50.68
C SER A 474 9.25 4.93 49.64
N ARG A 475 8.26 5.80 49.42
CA ARG A 475 8.36 6.92 48.46
C ARG A 475 9.59 7.82 48.68
N TYR A 476 10.11 7.87 49.92
CA TYR A 476 11.27 8.68 50.30
C TYR A 476 12.62 7.94 50.19
N LYS A 477 12.64 6.61 50.37
CA LYS A 477 13.87 5.79 50.34
C LYS A 477 14.09 5.05 49.00
N GLY A 478 13.07 5.02 48.14
CA GLY A 478 13.04 4.21 46.93
C GLY A 478 12.43 2.84 47.18
N PHE A 479 11.92 2.22 46.11
CA PHE A 479 11.33 0.88 46.13
C PHE A 479 12.33 -0.16 45.61
N GLU A 480 12.40 -1.28 46.31
CA GLU A 480 13.03 -2.53 45.90
C GLU A 480 11.96 -3.39 45.23
N TYR A 481 12.21 -3.79 44.00
CA TYR A 481 11.30 -4.62 43.20
C TYR A 481 11.82 -6.05 43.13
N LYS A 482 10.89 -7.01 43.03
CA LYS A 482 11.18 -8.44 42.83
C LYS A 482 10.39 -8.98 41.64
N ILE A 483 11.05 -9.76 40.78
CA ILE A 483 10.38 -10.49 39.68
C ILE A 483 9.52 -11.62 40.24
N GLN A 484 8.28 -11.73 39.78
CA GLN A 484 7.38 -12.85 40.08
C GLN A 484 7.39 -13.90 38.96
N SER A 485 7.30 -13.45 37.72
CA SER A 485 7.12 -14.32 36.56
C SER A 485 8.41 -14.38 35.74
N TRP A 486 9.21 -15.42 35.94
CA TRP A 486 10.49 -15.59 35.22
C TRP A 486 10.30 -16.23 33.84
N ASN A 487 9.46 -17.27 33.76
CA ASN A 487 9.30 -18.11 32.57
C ASN A 487 8.02 -17.78 31.80
N ASP A 488 7.43 -16.60 31.95
CA ASP A 488 6.15 -16.26 31.33
C ASP A 488 6.21 -16.27 29.79
N LEU A 489 7.30 -15.78 29.18
CA LEU A 489 7.46 -15.81 27.73
C LEU A 489 7.63 -17.25 27.21
N GLU A 490 8.42 -18.07 27.90
CA GLU A 490 8.61 -19.49 27.57
C GLU A 490 7.30 -20.27 27.72
N ASN A 491 6.53 -20.01 28.78
CA ASN A 491 5.22 -20.61 29.00
C ASN A 491 4.25 -20.21 27.88
N LEU A 492 4.18 -18.91 27.54
CA LEU A 492 3.34 -18.41 26.45
C LEU A 492 3.71 -19.05 25.10
N ALA A 493 5.01 -19.19 24.81
CA ALA A 493 5.51 -19.84 23.61
C ALA A 493 5.13 -21.33 23.55
N ASN A 494 5.38 -22.06 24.65
CA ASN A 494 5.05 -23.48 24.75
C ASN A 494 3.54 -23.74 24.63
N ASP A 495 2.73 -22.90 25.26
CA ASP A 495 1.27 -22.99 25.20
C ASP A 495 0.78 -22.79 23.77
N ALA A 496 1.31 -21.79 23.06
CA ALA A 496 0.97 -21.57 21.65
C ALA A 496 1.42 -22.72 20.74
N GLN A 497 2.63 -23.25 20.93
CA GLN A 497 3.13 -24.37 20.13
C GLN A 497 2.33 -25.65 20.34
N SER A 498 2.03 -25.99 21.59
CA SER A 498 1.21 -27.15 21.97
C SER A 498 -0.17 -27.09 21.31
N MET A 499 -0.75 -25.90 21.31
CA MET A 499 -2.05 -25.59 20.72
C MET A 499 -2.03 -25.65 19.18
N VAL A 500 -1.04 -25.05 18.52
CA VAL A 500 -0.89 -25.17 17.06
C VAL A 500 -0.75 -26.63 16.67
N LYS A 501 0.04 -27.41 17.42
CA LYS A 501 0.18 -28.85 17.23
C LYS A 501 -1.16 -29.58 17.37
N SER A 502 -1.94 -29.28 18.41
CA SER A 502 -3.28 -29.86 18.62
C SER A 502 -4.24 -29.55 17.47
N ILE A 503 -4.27 -28.30 16.99
CA ILE A 503 -5.10 -27.89 15.84
C ILE A 503 -4.70 -28.68 14.60
N LEU A 504 -3.40 -28.81 14.32
CA LEU A 504 -2.89 -29.55 13.17
C LEU A 504 -3.16 -31.05 13.26
N GLU A 505 -3.06 -31.65 14.45
CA GLU A 505 -3.41 -33.05 14.69
C GLU A 505 -4.90 -33.29 14.45
N ASN A 506 -5.76 -32.41 14.98
CA ASN A 506 -7.21 -32.49 14.75
C ASN A 506 -7.55 -32.38 13.25
N ILE A 507 -6.94 -31.44 12.53
CA ILE A 507 -7.16 -31.27 11.09
C ILE A 507 -6.74 -32.51 10.29
N LYS A 508 -5.67 -33.19 10.69
CA LYS A 508 -5.22 -34.44 10.05
C LYS A 508 -6.21 -35.60 10.24
N LEU A 509 -6.99 -35.58 11.32
CA LEU A 509 -7.97 -36.63 11.63
C LEU A 509 -9.33 -36.42 10.93
N VAL A 510 -9.53 -35.26 10.30
CA VAL A 510 -10.80 -34.89 9.68
C VAL A 510 -10.93 -35.50 8.28
N THR A 511 -12.02 -36.25 8.07
CA THR A 511 -12.52 -36.57 6.73
C THR A 511 -13.17 -35.34 6.10
N ARG A 512 -12.71 -34.98 4.89
CA ARG A 512 -13.12 -33.78 4.14
C ARG A 512 -14.64 -33.60 4.10
N ILE A 513 -15.12 -32.39 4.42
CA ILE A 513 -16.50 -31.99 4.11
C ILE A 513 -16.54 -31.61 2.62
N PRO A 514 -17.47 -32.14 1.81
CA PRO A 514 -17.65 -31.69 0.43
C PRO A 514 -18.06 -30.21 0.42
N PRO A 515 -17.56 -29.39 -0.52
CA PRO A 515 -17.95 -28.00 -0.65
C PRO A 515 -19.47 -27.88 -0.86
N VAL A 516 -20.09 -26.90 -0.23
CA VAL A 516 -21.51 -26.59 -0.44
C VAL A 516 -21.70 -26.07 -1.86
N THR A 517 -22.57 -26.73 -2.61
CA THR A 517 -23.02 -26.29 -3.93
C THR A 517 -23.94 -25.07 -3.81
N GLN A 518 -23.65 -24.00 -4.54
CA GLN A 518 -24.51 -22.82 -4.56
C GLN A 518 -25.76 -23.12 -5.40
N SER A 519 -26.93 -22.69 -4.93
CA SER A 519 -28.16 -22.86 -5.71
C SER A 519 -28.15 -21.98 -6.96
N LEU A 520 -28.61 -22.54 -8.08
CA LEU A 520 -28.71 -21.88 -9.40
C LEU A 520 -29.48 -20.54 -9.40
N ASN A 521 -30.22 -20.21 -8.33
CA ASN A 521 -31.06 -19.01 -8.21
C ASN A 521 -30.38 -17.81 -7.50
N GLY A 522 -29.07 -17.87 -7.23
CA GLY A 522 -28.31 -16.75 -6.68
C GLY A 522 -28.02 -15.64 -7.71
N LEU A 523 -27.92 -14.39 -7.26
CA LEU A 523 -27.66 -13.16 -8.05
C LEU A 523 -26.30 -13.12 -8.81
N HIS A 524 -25.53 -14.21 -8.83
CA HIS A 524 -24.23 -14.26 -9.50
C HIS A 524 -24.41 -14.53 -11.00
N LYS A 525 -24.09 -13.51 -11.82
CA LYS A 525 -24.02 -13.66 -13.28
C LYS A 525 -23.01 -14.75 -13.64
N MET A 526 -23.48 -15.78 -14.34
CA MET A 526 -22.64 -16.78 -15.00
C MET A 526 -21.52 -16.09 -15.80
N GLN A 527 -20.26 -16.38 -15.49
CA GLN A 527 -19.17 -16.11 -16.43
C GLN A 527 -19.29 -17.10 -17.58
N LYS A 528 -19.27 -16.60 -18.83
CA LYS A 528 -19.31 -17.44 -20.03
C LYS A 528 -18.05 -18.31 -20.08
N ILE A 529 -18.29 -19.62 -20.19
CA ILE A 529 -17.30 -20.68 -20.39
C ILE A 529 -16.42 -20.35 -21.60
N SER A 530 -15.10 -20.26 -21.41
CA SER A 530 -14.13 -20.34 -22.52
C SER A 530 -14.00 -21.80 -22.94
N GLY A 531 -14.33 -22.12 -24.19
CA GLY A 531 -14.47 -23.48 -24.72
C GLY A 531 -13.18 -24.27 -24.95
N GLU A 532 -12.11 -24.06 -24.19
CA GLU A 532 -10.91 -24.88 -24.27
C GLU A 532 -10.96 -26.00 -23.23
N ARG A 533 -11.22 -27.22 -23.71
CA ARG A 533 -11.13 -28.46 -22.92
C ARG A 533 -9.69 -28.71 -22.49
N PRO A 534 -9.47 -29.34 -21.32
CA PRO A 534 -8.13 -29.72 -20.85
C PRO A 534 -7.48 -30.71 -21.83
N VAL A 535 -6.21 -30.44 -22.15
CA VAL A 535 -5.32 -31.40 -22.82
C VAL A 535 -5.04 -32.51 -21.81
N THR A 536 -5.64 -33.68 -22.01
CA THR A 536 -5.22 -34.92 -21.36
C THR A 536 -3.87 -35.33 -21.97
N HIS A 537 -2.84 -35.41 -21.13
CA HIS A 537 -1.59 -36.05 -21.50
C HIS A 537 -1.67 -37.54 -21.09
N GLU A 538 -1.63 -38.42 -22.10
CA GLU A 538 -0.99 -39.73 -21.97
C GLU A 538 0.53 -39.58 -21.88
#